data_AF-A0A559KMV4-F1
#
_entry.id   AF-A0A559KMV4-F1
#
_cell.length_a   1.000
_cell.length_b   1.000
_cell.length_c   1.000
_cell.angle_alpha   90.00
_cell.angle_beta   90.00
_cell.angle_gamma   90.00
#
_symmetry.space_group_name_H-M   'P 1'
#
loop_
_entity.id
_entity.type
_entity.pdbx_description
1 polymer ?
#
loop_
_entity_poly.entity_id
_entity_poly.type
_entity_poly.pdbx_seq_one_letter_code
_entity_poly.pdbx_strand_id
1 'polypeptide(L)'
;MGKHFDKLPAKSITSLIEAQIYESPLILDTGWLAVGHVDEFVQSLPCQNDLGWTIAVADTQVPYPNLRQPKGFSFYDSRHENLTIDALLSDDDFLQTQKYAQKYIDHNLELLLEEVPLPPNEVLRIPALFKNFTYPWPSNLDGLPPRLHRAAPGQSQVIAFLLVAINGVVIGSDGLTAKPWGPIVDDHDILEQAVRDVYEQAGIKVHFVGDFMSHHVNGGGFHCGTNTLRDTRVEWWS
;
A
#
# COMPACT_ATOMS: atom_id res chain seq x y z
N MET A 1 8.98 10.98 -0.56
CA MET A 1 9.40 10.30 0.69
C MET A 1 8.28 10.39 1.72
N GLY A 2 8.22 9.48 2.69
CA GLY A 2 7.22 9.52 3.77
C GLY A 2 7.72 10.24 5.03
N LYS A 3 6.84 10.97 5.73
CA LYS A 3 7.06 11.48 7.09
C LYS A 3 6.14 10.78 8.09
N HIS A 4 6.62 10.62 9.33
CA HIS A 4 5.83 10.07 10.43
C HIS A 4 5.24 11.19 11.28
N PHE A 5 4.02 11.61 10.96
CA PHE A 5 3.38 12.79 11.57
C PHE A 5 4.30 14.02 11.42
N ASP A 6 4.75 14.61 12.53
CA ASP A 6 5.63 15.78 12.52
C ASP A 6 7.11 15.43 12.25
N LYS A 7 7.45 14.14 12.14
CA LYS A 7 8.84 13.68 11.99
C LYS A 7 9.19 13.42 10.52
N LEU A 8 10.08 14.26 9.98
CA LEU A 8 10.66 14.09 8.66
C LEU A 8 11.70 12.95 8.62
N PRO A 9 12.02 12.43 7.41
CA PRO A 9 13.21 11.63 7.20
C PRO A 9 14.47 12.31 7.75
N ALA A 10 15.50 11.52 8.05
CA ALA A 10 16.73 12.04 8.61
C ALA A 10 17.32 13.16 7.73
N LYS A 11 17.70 14.28 8.35
CA LYS A 11 18.21 15.47 7.65
C LYS A 11 19.38 15.16 6.72
N SER A 12 20.26 14.22 7.11
CA SER A 12 21.37 13.80 6.26
C SER A 12 20.90 13.20 4.92
N ILE A 13 19.77 12.49 4.90
CA ILE A 13 19.19 11.91 3.70
C ILE A 13 18.46 12.97 2.88
N THR A 14 17.65 13.82 3.52
CA THR A 14 16.94 14.88 2.78
C THR A 14 17.92 15.85 2.14
N SER A 15 18.96 16.27 2.87
CA SER A 15 20.01 17.14 2.32
C SER A 15 20.83 16.47 1.20
N LEU A 16 21.02 15.15 1.26
CA LEU A 16 21.69 14.42 0.16
C LEU A 16 20.84 14.44 -1.11
N ILE A 17 19.53 14.20 -0.99
CA ILE A 17 18.60 14.19 -2.12
C ILE A 17 18.46 15.61 -2.70
N GLU A 18 18.24 16.61 -1.84
CA GLU A 18 18.18 18.03 -2.25
C GLU A 18 19.46 18.47 -2.98
N ALA A 19 20.63 17.98 -2.55
CA ALA A 19 21.90 18.28 -3.21
C ALA A 19 22.04 17.65 -4.61
N GLN A 20 21.15 16.74 -5.02
CA GLN A 20 21.12 16.21 -6.39
C GLN A 20 20.52 17.18 -7.39
N ILE A 21 19.94 18.32 -6.95
CA ILE A 21 19.42 19.47 -7.74
C ILE A 21 18.35 19.21 -8.81
N TYR A 22 18.14 17.97 -9.25
CA TYR A 22 17.18 17.58 -10.28
C TYR A 22 15.85 17.08 -9.72
N GLU A 23 15.84 16.60 -8.48
CA GLU A 23 14.64 16.07 -7.82
C GLU A 23 14.47 16.74 -6.46
N SER A 24 13.39 17.52 -6.31
CA SER A 24 12.95 18.00 -5.00
C SER A 24 12.11 16.91 -4.33
N PRO A 25 12.42 16.50 -3.09
CA PRO A 25 11.65 15.44 -2.45
C PRO A 25 10.25 15.92 -2.09
N LEU A 26 9.23 15.37 -2.75
CA LEU A 26 7.84 15.49 -2.28
C LEU A 26 7.68 14.69 -0.97
N ILE A 27 7.12 15.32 0.05
CA ILE A 27 6.91 14.68 1.37
C ILE A 27 5.44 14.28 1.52
N LEU A 28 5.23 12.98 1.68
CA LEU A 28 3.94 12.34 1.89
C LEU A 28 3.73 11.98 3.36
N ASP A 29 2.49 12.04 3.82
CA ASP A 29 2.07 11.63 5.16
C ASP A 29 1.97 10.10 5.26
N THR A 30 2.94 9.46 5.91
CA THR A 30 2.98 8.01 6.10
C THR A 30 2.85 7.57 7.56
N GLY A 31 2.79 8.51 8.50
CA GLY A 31 2.71 8.20 9.94
C GLY A 31 1.48 7.39 10.37
N TRP A 32 0.43 7.38 9.54
CA TRP A 32 -0.77 6.56 9.73
C TRP A 32 -0.52 5.07 9.51
N LEU A 33 0.58 4.69 8.85
CA LEU A 33 1.04 3.31 8.69
C LEU A 33 2.05 2.96 9.80
N ALA A 34 2.00 1.72 10.28
CA ALA A 34 2.89 1.25 11.34
C ALA A 34 4.36 1.23 10.89
N VAL A 35 4.63 0.75 9.68
CA VAL A 35 5.96 0.79 9.06
C VAL A 35 6.22 2.22 8.55
N GLY A 36 5.27 2.79 7.83
CA GLY A 36 5.27 4.21 7.47
C GLY A 36 6.07 4.51 6.22
N HIS A 37 5.97 3.63 5.24
CA HIS A 37 6.58 3.80 3.93
C HIS A 37 5.54 4.12 2.85
N VAL A 38 5.99 4.77 1.79
CA VAL A 38 5.12 5.19 0.67
C VAL A 38 4.69 4.03 -0.23
N ASP A 39 5.53 2.99 -0.32
CA ASP A 39 5.28 1.79 -1.12
C ASP A 39 4.14 0.91 -0.56
N GLU A 40 3.67 1.20 0.65
CA GLU A 40 2.53 0.50 1.25
C GLU A 40 1.18 0.96 0.66
N PHE A 41 1.13 2.11 -0.03
CA PHE A 41 -0.13 2.68 -0.52
C PHE A 41 -0.06 3.42 -1.87
N VAL A 42 1.12 3.62 -2.45
CA VAL A 42 1.31 4.26 -3.77
C VAL A 42 2.28 3.44 -4.62
N GLN A 43 1.98 3.32 -5.92
CA GLN A 43 2.88 2.74 -6.93
C GLN A 43 2.74 3.51 -8.25
N SER A 44 3.83 3.71 -8.99
CA SER A 44 3.77 4.21 -10.37
C SER A 44 3.69 3.03 -11.35
N LEU A 45 2.79 3.10 -12.32
CA LEU A 45 2.56 2.05 -13.32
C LEU A 45 2.77 2.60 -14.73
N PRO A 46 3.40 1.85 -15.67
CA PRO A 46 3.33 2.20 -17.08
C PRO A 46 1.86 2.21 -17.52
N CYS A 47 1.47 3.18 -18.34
CA CYS A 47 0.09 3.31 -18.80
C CYS A 47 0.07 3.91 -20.21
N GLN A 48 -0.90 3.52 -21.04
CA GLN A 48 -1.07 4.08 -22.38
C GLN A 48 -1.88 5.38 -22.32
N ASN A 49 -1.24 6.44 -21.83
CA ASN A 49 -1.75 7.82 -21.79
C ASN A 49 -0.67 8.81 -22.25
N ASP A 50 -0.97 10.10 -22.24
CA ASP A 50 -0.04 11.15 -22.68
C ASP A 50 1.25 11.23 -21.83
N LEU A 51 1.19 10.75 -20.58
CA LEU A 51 2.34 10.71 -19.67
C LEU A 51 3.18 9.43 -19.83
N GLY A 52 2.63 8.38 -20.45
CA GLY A 52 3.24 7.05 -20.51
C GLY A 52 3.22 6.28 -19.18
N TRP A 53 2.63 6.85 -18.14
CA TRP A 53 2.53 6.27 -16.80
C TRP A 53 1.33 6.86 -16.04
N THR A 54 0.92 6.18 -14.98
CA THR A 54 -0.10 6.64 -14.05
C THR A 54 0.29 6.35 -12.60
N ILE A 55 -0.39 7.01 -11.67
CA ILE A 55 -0.34 6.69 -10.25
C ILE A 55 -1.39 5.61 -9.97
N ALA A 56 -0.97 4.56 -9.27
CA ALA A 56 -1.86 3.67 -8.56
C ALA A 56 -1.82 3.96 -7.06
N VAL A 57 -2.99 3.95 -6.42
CA VAL A 57 -3.12 4.11 -4.96
C VAL A 57 -3.94 2.97 -4.36
N ALA A 58 -3.67 2.66 -3.09
CA ALA A 58 -4.52 1.78 -2.32
C ALA A 58 -5.92 2.40 -2.18
N ASP A 59 -6.96 1.57 -2.10
CA ASP A 59 -8.33 2.05 -1.97
C ASP A 59 -9.13 1.09 -1.09
N THR A 60 -9.63 1.62 0.03
CA THR A 60 -10.44 0.88 1.01
C THR A 60 -11.93 0.96 0.73
N GLN A 61 -12.34 1.79 -0.24
CA GLN A 61 -13.72 2.03 -0.64
C GLN A 61 -14.15 1.22 -1.87
N VAL A 62 -13.23 0.53 -2.56
CA VAL A 62 -13.59 -0.30 -3.72
C VAL A 62 -14.70 -1.28 -3.29
N PRO A 63 -15.87 -1.27 -3.95
CA PRO A 63 -16.95 -2.16 -3.58
C PRO A 63 -16.49 -3.60 -3.71
N TYR A 64 -16.45 -4.32 -2.59
CA TYR A 64 -16.26 -5.76 -2.61
C TYR A 64 -17.52 -6.36 -3.29
N PRO A 65 -17.41 -6.92 -4.50
CA PRO A 65 -18.58 -7.28 -5.30
C PRO A 65 -19.47 -8.24 -4.52
N ASN A 66 -20.79 -7.99 -4.54
CA ASN A 66 -21.86 -8.75 -3.89
C ASN A 66 -21.43 -10.15 -3.43
N LEU A 67 -21.03 -10.20 -2.17
CA LEU A 67 -20.40 -11.33 -1.55
C LEU A 67 -21.48 -12.34 -1.25
N ARG A 68 -21.91 -13.09 -2.26
CA ARG A 68 -22.74 -14.28 -2.06
C ARG A 68 -21.92 -15.20 -1.16
N GLN A 69 -22.30 -15.27 0.12
CA GLN A 69 -21.67 -16.00 1.21
C GLN A 69 -20.41 -16.76 0.76
N PRO A 70 -19.24 -16.11 0.78
CA PRO A 70 -18.00 -16.76 0.38
C PRO A 70 -17.85 -18.05 1.20
N LYS A 71 -17.21 -19.08 0.65
CA LYS A 71 -16.92 -20.33 1.37
C LYS A 71 -15.90 -20.15 2.52
N GLY A 72 -15.65 -18.91 2.93
CA GLY A 72 -14.54 -18.47 3.77
C GLY A 72 -13.48 -17.72 2.97
N PHE A 73 -12.42 -17.32 3.65
CA PHE A 73 -11.19 -16.83 3.06
C PHE A 73 -10.19 -17.98 2.90
N SER A 74 -9.31 -17.89 1.91
CA SER A 74 -8.24 -18.87 1.73
C SER A 74 -7.12 -18.63 2.73
N PHE A 75 -7.25 -19.05 4.00
CA PHE A 75 -6.25 -18.72 5.02
C PHE A 75 -5.21 -19.81 5.30
N TYR A 76 -3.98 -19.35 5.50
CA TYR A 76 -2.91 -20.05 6.24
C TYR A 76 -2.89 -19.66 7.74
N ASP A 77 -3.69 -18.65 8.16
CA ASP A 77 -3.73 -18.12 9.53
C ASP A 77 -5.05 -18.50 10.22
N SER A 78 -4.96 -19.36 11.23
CA SER A 78 -6.11 -19.88 11.98
C SER A 78 -6.93 -18.80 12.68
N ARG A 79 -6.37 -17.59 12.89
CA ARG A 79 -7.10 -16.46 13.49
C ARG A 79 -8.24 -15.94 12.61
N HIS A 80 -8.18 -16.22 11.31
CA HIS A 80 -9.18 -15.74 10.35
C HIS A 80 -9.94 -16.89 9.65
N GLU A 81 -9.74 -18.14 10.08
CA GLU A 81 -10.35 -19.34 9.49
C GLU A 81 -11.89 -19.29 9.46
N ASN A 82 -12.51 -18.63 10.46
CA ASN A 82 -13.96 -18.45 10.56
C ASN A 82 -14.42 -17.01 10.25
N LEU A 83 -13.52 -16.16 9.76
CA LEU A 83 -13.89 -14.79 9.43
C LEU A 83 -14.80 -14.79 8.20
N THR A 84 -15.97 -14.18 8.33
CA THR A 84 -16.86 -13.94 7.20
C THR A 84 -16.80 -12.49 6.80
N ILE A 85 -17.24 -12.22 5.58
CA ILE A 85 -17.44 -10.86 5.12
C ILE A 85 -18.50 -10.14 5.93
N ASP A 86 -19.62 -10.79 6.24
CA ASP A 86 -20.68 -10.17 7.02
C ASP A 86 -20.16 -9.75 8.39
N ALA A 87 -19.28 -10.56 9.01
CA ALA A 87 -18.60 -10.21 10.24
C ALA A 87 -17.74 -8.93 10.08
N LEU A 88 -16.91 -8.86 9.03
CA LEU A 88 -16.11 -7.64 8.74
C LEU A 88 -16.96 -6.41 8.47
N LEU A 89 -18.04 -6.56 7.69
CA LEU A 89 -18.93 -5.46 7.33
C LEU A 89 -19.84 -5.03 8.49
N SER A 90 -19.97 -5.87 9.53
CA SER A 90 -20.67 -5.54 10.79
C SER A 90 -19.74 -4.99 11.89
N ASP A 91 -18.43 -5.01 11.66
CA ASP A 91 -17.44 -4.55 12.64
C ASP A 91 -17.21 -3.04 12.48
N ASP A 92 -17.79 -2.26 13.39
CA ASP A 92 -17.66 -0.81 13.40
C ASP A 92 -16.20 -0.34 13.49
N ASP A 93 -15.35 -1.01 14.28
CA ASP A 93 -13.94 -0.64 14.45
C ASP A 93 -13.16 -0.90 13.15
N PHE A 94 -13.46 -2.00 12.47
CA PHE A 94 -12.90 -2.30 11.16
C PHE A 94 -13.30 -1.25 10.11
N LEU A 95 -14.58 -0.88 10.06
CA LEU A 95 -15.09 0.15 9.15
C LEU A 95 -14.50 1.54 9.44
N GLN A 96 -14.34 1.91 10.72
CA GLN A 96 -13.66 3.14 11.09
C GLN A 96 -12.18 3.12 10.70
N THR A 97 -11.52 1.96 10.81
CA THR A 97 -10.14 1.78 10.34
C THR A 97 -10.02 2.02 8.83
N GLN A 98 -10.98 1.52 8.02
CA GLN A 98 -10.96 1.72 6.57
C GLN A 98 -11.13 3.20 6.21
N LYS A 99 -12.06 3.89 6.88
CA LYS A 99 -12.27 5.34 6.72
C LYS A 99 -11.03 6.15 7.13
N TYR A 100 -10.39 5.75 8.23
CA TYR A 100 -9.17 6.39 8.69
C TYR A 100 -8.05 6.25 7.66
N ALA A 101 -7.80 5.04 7.15
CA ALA A 101 -6.80 4.80 6.11
C ALA A 101 -7.12 5.58 4.83
N GLN A 102 -8.37 5.54 4.35
CA GLN A 102 -8.76 6.23 3.11
C GLN A 102 -8.52 7.73 3.18
N LYS A 103 -8.82 8.36 4.32
CA LYS A 103 -8.55 9.79 4.53
C LYS A 103 -7.09 10.14 4.24
N TYR A 104 -6.14 9.33 4.70
CA TYR A 104 -4.72 9.58 4.44
C TYR A 104 -4.31 9.24 3.02
N ILE A 105 -4.89 8.19 2.42
CA ILE A 105 -4.61 7.86 1.03
C ILE A 105 -5.09 8.99 0.11
N ASP A 106 -6.31 9.48 0.29
CA ASP A 106 -6.86 10.60 -0.49
C ASP A 106 -6.04 11.87 -0.29
N HIS A 107 -5.68 12.20 0.96
CA HIS A 107 -4.84 13.37 1.24
C HIS A 107 -3.47 13.30 0.52
N ASN A 108 -2.82 12.15 0.54
CA ASN A 108 -1.54 11.98 -0.15
C ASN A 108 -1.70 11.97 -1.68
N LEU A 109 -2.81 11.45 -2.20
CA LEU A 109 -3.11 11.52 -3.62
C LEU A 109 -3.30 12.97 -4.06
N GLU A 110 -3.98 13.81 -3.27
CA GLU A 110 -4.11 15.24 -3.54
C GLU A 110 -2.72 15.90 -3.67
N LEU A 111 -1.81 15.66 -2.71
CA LEU A 111 -0.43 16.16 -2.76
C LEU A 111 0.33 15.68 -4.01
N LEU A 112 0.14 14.41 -4.41
CA LEU A 112 0.77 13.88 -5.62
C LEU A 112 0.26 14.59 -6.87
N LEU A 113 -1.06 14.77 -6.98
CA LEU A 113 -1.70 15.39 -8.14
C LEU A 113 -1.47 16.90 -8.24
N GLU A 114 -1.03 17.57 -7.17
CA GLU A 114 -0.53 18.95 -7.23
C GLU A 114 0.79 19.06 -8.01
N GLU A 115 1.60 18.01 -8.01
CA GLU A 115 2.94 18.00 -8.61
C GLU A 115 2.98 17.42 -10.03
N VAL A 116 1.94 16.69 -10.44
CA VAL A 116 1.92 15.99 -11.73
C VAL A 116 0.66 16.34 -12.52
N PRO A 117 0.75 16.57 -13.84
CA PRO A 117 -0.40 16.90 -14.67
C PRO A 117 -1.24 15.65 -15.02
N LEU A 118 -1.50 14.78 -14.03
CA LEU A 118 -2.29 13.56 -14.18
C LEU A 118 -3.76 13.87 -13.84
N PRO A 119 -4.71 13.66 -14.76
CA PRO A 119 -6.13 13.81 -14.44
C PRO A 119 -6.57 12.79 -13.36
N PRO A 120 -7.41 13.18 -12.38
CA PRO A 120 -7.85 12.26 -11.32
C PRO A 120 -8.52 10.97 -11.81
N ASN A 121 -9.14 10.99 -13.00
CA ASN A 121 -9.77 9.83 -13.63
C ASN A 121 -8.79 8.86 -14.30
N GLU A 122 -7.51 9.22 -14.41
CA GLU A 122 -6.45 8.33 -14.91
C GLU A 122 -5.72 7.59 -13.77
N VAL A 123 -5.97 7.97 -12.51
CA VAL A 123 -5.44 7.29 -11.33
C VAL A 123 -6.10 5.93 -11.17
N LEU A 124 -5.29 4.89 -10.97
CA LEU A 124 -5.76 3.53 -10.73
C LEU A 124 -5.92 3.28 -9.22
N ARG A 125 -7.07 2.72 -8.83
CA ARG A 125 -7.40 2.46 -7.41
C ARG A 125 -7.39 0.96 -7.15
N ILE A 126 -6.40 0.51 -6.38
CA ILE A 126 -6.16 -0.90 -6.08
C ILE A 126 -6.83 -1.25 -4.76
N PRO A 127 -7.73 -2.26 -4.70
CA PRO A 127 -8.36 -2.68 -3.46
C PRO A 127 -7.35 -2.99 -2.34
N ALA A 128 -7.59 -2.42 -1.17
CA ALA A 128 -6.74 -2.60 0.01
C ALA A 128 -7.58 -2.61 1.29
N LEU A 129 -7.20 -3.46 2.24
CA LEU A 129 -7.80 -3.50 3.56
C LEU A 129 -6.72 -3.31 4.63
N PHE A 130 -7.05 -2.53 5.65
CA PHE A 130 -6.16 -2.25 6.77
C PHE A 130 -6.77 -2.68 8.10
N LYS A 131 -5.92 -3.00 9.07
CA LYS A 131 -6.33 -3.24 10.46
C LYS A 131 -5.62 -2.28 11.38
N ASN A 132 -6.30 -1.92 12.46
CA ASN A 132 -5.73 -1.12 13.50
C ASN A 132 -4.54 -1.88 14.13
N PHE A 133 -3.39 -1.22 14.15
CA PHE A 133 -2.14 -1.69 14.74
C PHE A 133 -1.60 -0.68 15.75
N THR A 134 -2.47 0.18 16.26
CA THR A 134 -2.12 1.18 17.27
C THR A 134 -1.69 0.47 18.54
N TYR A 135 -0.38 0.49 18.79
CA TYR A 135 0.20 -0.17 19.94
C TYR A 135 0.99 0.83 20.78
N PRO A 136 0.86 0.83 22.11
CA PRO A 136 1.66 1.66 22.99
C PRO A 136 3.05 1.05 23.14
N TRP A 137 3.87 1.11 22.08
CA TRP A 137 5.22 0.54 22.06
C TRP A 137 6.02 1.03 23.27
N PRO A 138 6.48 0.16 24.19
CA PRO A 138 7.31 0.60 25.31
C PRO A 138 8.58 1.27 24.78
N SER A 139 9.11 2.24 25.51
CA SER A 139 10.39 2.84 25.14
C SER A 139 11.45 1.75 25.21
N ASN A 140 12.35 1.65 24.23
CA ASN A 140 13.43 0.67 24.32
C ASN A 140 14.27 0.95 25.58
N LEU A 141 14.59 -0.10 26.32
CA LEU A 141 15.41 0.00 27.53
C LEU A 141 16.89 0.27 27.23
N ASP A 142 17.30 0.15 25.96
CA ASP A 142 18.66 0.36 25.47
C ASP A 142 18.96 1.83 25.08
N GLY A 143 17.97 2.73 25.17
CA GLY A 143 18.11 4.14 24.80
C GLY A 143 18.15 4.40 23.29
N LEU A 144 18.03 3.37 22.44
CA LEU A 144 17.87 3.53 21.01
C LEU A 144 16.42 3.87 20.68
N PRO A 145 16.16 4.66 19.62
CA PRO A 145 14.79 4.90 19.17
C PRO A 145 14.12 3.56 18.79
N PRO A 146 12.83 3.36 19.13
CA PRO A 146 12.11 2.17 18.71
C PRO A 146 12.09 2.05 17.19
N ARG A 147 12.11 0.81 16.70
CA ARG A 147 12.05 0.51 15.27
C ARG A 147 10.79 1.11 14.62
N LEU A 148 9.67 1.08 15.34
CA LEU A 148 8.40 1.66 14.91
C LEU A 148 8.13 2.95 15.68
N HIS A 149 7.63 3.96 14.95
CA HIS A 149 7.16 5.18 15.57
C HIS A 149 5.85 4.93 16.31
N ARG A 150 5.64 5.62 17.44
CA ARG A 150 4.34 5.61 18.12
C ARG A 150 3.36 6.50 17.36
N ALA A 151 2.10 6.10 17.33
CA ALA A 151 1.02 7.00 16.96
C ALA A 151 1.06 8.27 17.83
N ALA A 152 0.89 9.44 17.21
CA ALA A 152 0.73 10.69 17.94
C ALA A 152 -0.56 10.65 18.81
N PRO A 153 -0.65 11.42 19.91
CA PRO A 153 -1.86 11.47 20.71
C PRO A 153 -3.12 11.75 19.87
N GLY A 154 -4.13 10.89 19.98
CA GLY A 154 -5.37 10.99 19.19
C GLY A 154 -5.27 10.47 17.75
N GLN A 155 -4.12 9.95 17.34
CA GLN A 155 -3.92 9.28 16.05
C GLN A 155 -3.91 7.76 16.20
N SER A 156 -4.10 7.07 15.08
CA SER A 156 -3.97 5.62 14.98
C SER A 156 -2.80 5.26 14.06
N GLN A 157 -2.33 4.03 14.18
CA GLN A 157 -1.47 3.40 13.18
C GLN A 157 -2.15 2.14 12.67
N VAL A 158 -2.07 1.92 11.37
CA VAL A 158 -2.66 0.75 10.73
C VAL A 158 -1.59 -0.05 10.00
N ILE A 159 -1.92 -1.31 9.71
CA ILE A 159 -1.12 -2.18 8.86
C ILE A 159 -2.06 -2.91 7.91
N ALA A 160 -1.53 -3.45 6.82
CA ALA A 160 -2.23 -4.37 5.93
C ALA A 160 -3.04 -5.42 6.72
N PHE A 161 -4.37 -5.46 6.53
CA PHE A 161 -5.25 -6.47 7.12
C PHE A 161 -5.06 -7.80 6.40
N LEU A 162 -5.21 -7.75 5.08
CA LEU A 162 -4.76 -8.72 4.10
C LEU A 162 -3.63 -8.09 3.29
N LEU A 163 -2.88 -8.89 2.53
CA LEU A 163 -1.74 -8.38 1.78
C LEU A 163 -2.21 -7.34 0.75
N VAL A 164 -1.57 -6.17 0.75
CA VAL A 164 -1.93 -5.08 -0.16
C VAL A 164 -1.11 -5.24 -1.43
N ALA A 165 -1.80 -5.49 -2.55
CA ALA A 165 -1.17 -5.77 -3.84
C ALA A 165 -0.32 -4.59 -4.38
N ILE A 166 -0.57 -3.37 -3.90
CA ILE A 166 0.19 -2.19 -4.30
C ILE A 166 1.67 -2.27 -3.93
N ASN A 167 2.01 -3.01 -2.86
CA ASN A 167 3.38 -3.27 -2.43
C ASN A 167 4.02 -4.38 -3.29
N GLY A 168 3.88 -4.26 -4.61
CA GLY A 168 4.44 -5.17 -5.60
C GLY A 168 5.57 -4.54 -6.41
N VAL A 169 6.07 -5.27 -7.40
CA VAL A 169 7.10 -4.82 -8.33
C VAL A 169 6.59 -4.98 -9.76
N VAL A 170 6.74 -3.94 -10.57
CA VAL A 170 6.47 -4.00 -12.03
C VAL A 170 7.77 -4.08 -12.81
N ILE A 171 7.87 -5.07 -13.71
CA ILE A 171 8.98 -5.32 -14.62
C ILE A 171 8.42 -5.50 -16.03
N GLY A 172 8.62 -4.50 -16.90
CA GLY A 172 8.02 -4.52 -18.24
C GLY A 172 6.49 -4.54 -18.16
N SER A 173 5.88 -5.55 -18.77
CA SER A 173 4.43 -5.80 -18.77
C SER A 173 3.95 -6.69 -17.63
N ASP A 174 4.84 -7.11 -16.72
CA ASP A 174 4.51 -8.07 -15.66
C ASP A 174 4.60 -7.40 -14.28
N GLY A 175 3.52 -7.53 -13.51
CA GLY A 175 3.45 -7.13 -12.10
C GLY A 175 3.59 -8.36 -11.21
N LEU A 176 4.54 -8.34 -10.28
CA LEU A 176 4.68 -9.37 -9.25
C LEU A 176 4.22 -8.77 -7.92
N THR A 177 3.24 -9.40 -7.29
CA THR A 177 2.71 -8.91 -6.02
C THR A 177 2.33 -10.04 -5.09
N ALA A 178 2.12 -9.68 -3.83
CA ALA A 178 1.70 -10.58 -2.80
C ALA A 178 0.30 -11.15 -3.09
N LYS A 179 0.12 -12.46 -2.86
CA LYS A 179 -1.20 -13.11 -2.94
C LYS A 179 -2.11 -12.52 -1.83
N PRO A 180 -3.28 -11.95 -2.16
CA PRO A 180 -4.16 -11.29 -1.18
C PRO A 180 -4.75 -12.25 -0.15
N TRP A 181 -5.01 -13.51 -0.54
CA TRP A 181 -5.74 -14.50 0.26
C TRP A 181 -7.14 -14.01 0.64
N GLY A 182 -7.85 -13.49 -0.35
CA GLY A 182 -9.18 -12.94 -0.20
C GLY A 182 -10.27 -14.01 -0.03
N PRO A 183 -11.53 -13.54 0.07
CA PRO A 183 -12.68 -14.42 0.08
C PRO A 183 -12.82 -15.23 -1.19
N ILE A 184 -13.25 -16.49 -1.05
CA ILE A 184 -13.50 -17.39 -2.17
C ILE A 184 -14.99 -17.40 -2.54
N VAL A 185 -15.31 -16.97 -3.76
CA VAL A 185 -16.66 -17.04 -4.37
C VAL A 185 -16.55 -17.82 -5.67
N ASP A 186 -17.41 -18.82 -5.85
CA ASP A 186 -17.39 -19.72 -7.03
C ASP A 186 -15.99 -20.33 -7.32
N ASP A 187 -15.26 -20.68 -6.25
CA ASP A 187 -13.89 -21.22 -6.26
C ASP A 187 -12.80 -20.26 -6.80
N HIS A 188 -13.09 -18.96 -6.81
CA HIS A 188 -12.15 -17.88 -7.17
C HIS A 188 -11.89 -16.91 -6.01
N ASP A 189 -10.64 -16.46 -5.85
CA ASP A 189 -10.27 -15.35 -4.96
C ASP A 189 -10.67 -14.02 -5.61
N ILE A 190 -11.67 -13.37 -5.03
CA ILE A 190 -12.25 -12.16 -5.61
C ILE A 190 -11.34 -10.93 -5.46
N LEU A 191 -10.43 -10.92 -4.48
CA LEU A 191 -9.47 -9.82 -4.33
C LEU A 191 -8.36 -9.95 -5.38
N GLU A 192 -7.93 -11.17 -5.67
CA GLU A 192 -7.04 -11.40 -6.82
C GLU A 192 -7.66 -10.90 -8.12
N GLN A 193 -8.93 -11.23 -8.36
CA GLN A 193 -9.60 -10.79 -9.57
C GLN A 193 -9.72 -9.26 -9.62
N ALA A 194 -10.16 -8.62 -8.54
CA ALA A 194 -10.27 -7.16 -8.49
C ALA A 194 -8.92 -6.46 -8.69
N VAL A 195 -7.82 -7.03 -8.16
CA VAL A 195 -6.46 -6.53 -8.43
C VAL A 195 -6.11 -6.70 -9.90
N ARG A 196 -6.38 -7.87 -10.51
CA ARG A 196 -6.13 -8.09 -11.95
C ARG A 196 -6.88 -7.07 -12.80
N ASP A 197 -8.17 -6.87 -12.55
CA ASP A 197 -9.02 -5.95 -13.31
C ASP A 197 -8.48 -4.51 -13.30
N VAL A 198 -7.83 -4.08 -12.21
CA VAL A 198 -7.22 -2.75 -12.11
C VAL A 198 -5.89 -2.68 -12.86
N TYR A 199 -4.99 -3.65 -12.66
CA TYR A 199 -3.68 -3.64 -13.35
C TYR A 199 -3.80 -3.88 -14.86
N GLU A 200 -4.82 -4.62 -15.31
CA GLU A 200 -5.09 -4.83 -16.74
C GLU A 200 -5.48 -3.53 -17.46
N GLN A 201 -6.04 -2.53 -16.76
CA GLN A 201 -6.28 -1.19 -17.33
C GLN A 201 -4.97 -0.49 -17.73
N ALA A 202 -3.86 -0.82 -17.06
CA ALA A 202 -2.51 -0.38 -17.41
C ALA A 202 -1.79 -1.34 -18.39
N GLY A 203 -2.45 -2.40 -18.85
CA GLY A 203 -1.84 -3.44 -19.69
C GLY A 203 -0.85 -4.34 -18.96
N ILE A 204 -0.95 -4.43 -17.62
CA ILE A 204 -0.03 -5.19 -16.78
C ILE A 204 -0.62 -6.55 -16.42
N LYS A 205 0.15 -7.61 -16.68
CA LYS A 205 -0.18 -8.97 -16.26
C LYS A 205 0.29 -9.22 -14.83
N VAL A 206 -0.64 -9.50 -13.91
CA VAL A 206 -0.31 -9.72 -12.49
C VAL A 206 0.01 -11.19 -12.20
N HIS A 207 1.07 -11.42 -11.43
CA HIS A 207 1.48 -12.70 -10.87
C HIS A 207 1.46 -12.60 -9.34
N PHE A 208 0.74 -13.51 -8.70
CA PHE A 208 0.61 -13.53 -7.24
C PHE A 208 1.61 -14.50 -6.61
N VAL A 209 2.34 -14.02 -5.62
CA VAL A 209 3.34 -14.78 -4.87
C VAL A 209 2.85 -14.99 -3.44
N GLY A 210 2.82 -16.24 -2.99
CA GLY A 210 2.47 -16.58 -1.60
C GLY A 210 3.62 -16.24 -0.65
N ASP A 211 3.64 -15.03 -0.10
CA ASP A 211 4.68 -14.51 0.79
C ASP A 211 4.22 -14.32 2.24
N PHE A 212 2.99 -14.75 2.57
CA PHE A 212 2.33 -14.52 3.88
C PHE A 212 3.26 -14.81 5.08
N MET A 213 3.79 -16.03 5.16
CA MET A 213 4.66 -16.44 6.28
C MET A 213 6.07 -15.84 6.22
N SER A 214 6.54 -15.46 5.04
CA SER A 214 7.89 -14.93 4.84
C SER A 214 8.00 -13.44 5.14
N HIS A 215 7.00 -12.64 4.74
CA HIS A 215 7.05 -11.17 4.76
C HIS A 215 5.87 -10.56 5.50
N HIS A 216 4.63 -10.97 5.19
CA HIS A 216 3.43 -10.32 5.72
C HIS A 216 3.29 -10.42 7.25
N VAL A 217 3.58 -11.58 7.84
CA VAL A 217 3.54 -11.74 9.31
C VAL A 217 4.50 -10.81 10.06
N ASN A 218 5.54 -10.31 9.36
CA ASN A 218 6.51 -9.34 9.88
C ASN A 218 6.22 -7.88 9.47
N GLY A 219 5.05 -7.64 8.87
CA GLY A 219 4.57 -6.32 8.47
C GLY A 219 5.08 -5.81 7.13
N GLY A 220 5.65 -6.67 6.27
CA GLY A 220 6.09 -6.30 4.92
C GLY A 220 5.19 -6.86 3.82
N GLY A 221 5.47 -6.48 2.57
CA GLY A 221 4.93 -7.12 1.38
C GLY A 221 6.03 -7.55 0.40
N PHE A 222 5.64 -7.89 -0.82
CA PHE A 222 6.56 -8.41 -1.84
C PHE A 222 7.64 -7.38 -2.21
N HIS A 223 7.27 -6.11 -2.38
CA HIS A 223 8.22 -5.02 -2.65
C HIS A 223 9.22 -4.85 -1.50
N CYS A 224 8.78 -4.92 -0.25
CA CYS A 224 9.67 -4.80 0.92
C CYS A 224 10.79 -5.86 0.94
N GLY A 225 10.56 -7.03 0.33
CA GLY A 225 11.53 -8.13 0.25
C GLY A 225 12.39 -8.12 -1.02
N THR A 226 12.16 -7.18 -1.94
CA THR A 226 12.78 -7.18 -3.26
C THR A 226 13.34 -5.80 -3.63
N ASN A 227 14.12 -5.75 -4.71
CA ASN A 227 14.60 -4.50 -5.30
C ASN A 227 14.87 -4.72 -6.80
N THR A 228 14.84 -3.66 -7.59
CA THR A 228 15.07 -3.71 -9.04
C THR A 228 16.10 -2.68 -9.47
N LEU A 229 17.02 -3.07 -10.35
CA LEU A 229 17.79 -2.12 -11.14
C LEU A 229 17.04 -1.85 -12.44
N ARG A 230 16.95 -0.57 -12.82
CA ARG A 230 16.23 -0.10 -14.02
C ARG A 230 17.19 0.62 -14.96
N ASP A 231 16.77 0.78 -16.20
CA ASP A 231 17.54 1.51 -17.21
C ASP A 231 17.74 2.98 -16.80
N THR A 232 18.98 3.46 -16.87
CA THR A 232 19.38 4.81 -16.47
C THR A 232 19.99 5.62 -17.62
N ARG A 233 19.72 5.24 -18.88
CA ARG A 233 20.33 5.88 -20.07
C ARG A 233 19.79 7.28 -20.40
N VAL A 234 18.91 7.84 -19.57
CA VAL A 234 18.42 9.21 -19.74
C VAL A 234 19.54 10.20 -19.40
N GLU A 235 19.79 11.17 -20.28
CA GLU A 235 20.77 12.24 -20.03
C GLU A 235 20.17 13.25 -19.05
N TRP A 236 20.78 13.40 -17.88
CA TRP A 236 20.30 14.34 -16.85
C TRP A 236 20.77 15.78 -17.09
N TRP A 237 21.84 15.97 -17.89
CA TRP A 237 22.48 17.27 -18.14
C TRP A 237 21.91 18.01 -19.36
N SER A 238 20.94 17.42 -20.05
CA SER A 238 20.39 17.96 -21.31
C SER A 238 19.23 18.92 -21.07
#